data_AF-A0A822XRW6-F1
#
_entry.id   AF-A0A822XRW6-F1
#
_cell.length_a   1.000
_cell.length_b   1.000
_cell.length_c   1.000
_cell.angle_alpha   90.00
_cell.angle_beta   90.00
_cell.angle_gamma   90.00
#
_symmetry.space_group_name_H-M   'P 1'
#
loop_
_entity.id
_entity.type
_entity.pdbx_description
1 polymer ?
#
loop_
_entity_poly.entity_id
_entity_poly.type
_entity_poly.pdbx_seq_one_letter_code
_entity_poly.pdbx_strand_id
1 'polypeptide(L)'
;MATRVLVCLLVAFILIGDSLAVTLSSKLIHRFSDEAKAFRVSRNGEPPGSWPRWRSMEYYQLLASSDLQLQKMKLGPQYQLLFPSEGSKTMSFGNDFGWLHYMWIDIGTPNISFLVALDTGSDLLWVPCDCIQCAPLSAGYYNSLDRDLSEYRPSESSTSKHVNCSHELCELGPNCKSLKQPCPYIVNYYSENTSSSGLLVEDILYLASSNDHTSKNLVHAPVIIGCGRKQSGGYLDGVAPDGLLGLGLGDISVPSFLAKAGLIRNSFSMCFNEDDSGRIFFGDQGFATQQSTPFLPLDGKYITYMVGVQSCCIGNSCLKQTSFQAQIDSGTSFTFLPDEVYKKVTAEFERQVNSTRLSTKGFLWDYCYEASSERLLSIPSVVLMFAPNNSFVVRNPTFLFYDNQGVSRFCLAIQRAEGNFGIIGQNFMMGYRIVFDRENLKLGWSRSNCQDLSDGKAMPLTPPAHDRPENPLPTNEQQSTPTGRAVAPAVAGRAPSKPSSASPLLSAPHFLRMRLLPLLLLICLFLSAI
;
A
#
# COMPACT_ATOMS: atom_id res chain seq x y z
N MET A 1 -8.92 -23.51 62.92
CA MET A 1 -8.39 -22.91 61.67
C MET A 1 -8.28 -23.92 60.53
N ALA A 2 -7.77 -25.14 60.73
CA ALA A 2 -7.61 -26.15 59.67
C ALA A 2 -8.92 -26.53 58.93
N THR A 3 -10.05 -26.63 59.64
CA THR A 3 -11.36 -26.94 59.05
C THR A 3 -11.92 -25.80 58.19
N ARG A 4 -11.64 -24.53 58.52
CA ARG A 4 -12.06 -23.38 57.72
C ARG A 4 -11.28 -23.27 56.41
N VAL A 5 -9.99 -23.62 56.43
CA VAL A 5 -9.13 -23.66 55.22
C VAL A 5 -9.54 -24.79 54.28
N LEU A 6 -9.89 -25.97 54.82
CA LEU A 6 -10.31 -27.12 54.02
C LEU A 6 -11.62 -26.85 53.26
N VAL A 7 -12.58 -26.18 53.90
CA VAL A 7 -13.87 -25.82 53.27
C VAL A 7 -13.65 -24.76 52.19
N CYS A 8 -12.81 -23.75 52.42
CA CYS A 8 -12.47 -22.76 51.40
C CYS A 8 -11.74 -23.38 50.20
N LEU A 9 -10.84 -24.34 50.43
CA LEU A 9 -10.15 -25.06 49.34
C LEU A 9 -11.08 -25.97 48.55
N LEU A 10 -12.04 -26.64 49.20
CA LEU A 10 -13.06 -27.45 48.52
C LEU A 10 -14.02 -26.60 47.69
N VAL A 11 -14.43 -25.43 48.19
CA VAL A 11 -15.26 -24.48 47.44
C VAL A 11 -14.46 -23.89 46.26
N ALA A 12 -13.17 -23.57 46.44
CA ALA A 12 -12.30 -23.15 45.35
C ALA A 12 -12.12 -24.24 44.29
N PHE A 13 -11.97 -25.51 44.69
CA PHE A 13 -11.87 -26.64 43.75
C PHE A 13 -13.16 -26.86 42.95
N ILE A 14 -14.33 -26.68 43.57
CA ILE A 14 -15.62 -26.78 42.86
C ILE A 14 -15.83 -25.58 41.92
N LEU A 15 -15.32 -24.40 42.26
CA LEU A 15 -15.40 -23.20 41.40
C LEU A 15 -14.38 -23.20 40.24
N ILE A 16 -13.26 -23.91 40.38
CA ILE A 16 -12.23 -24.04 39.34
C ILE A 16 -12.50 -25.25 38.42
N GLY A 17 -13.26 -26.24 38.89
CA GLY A 17 -13.49 -27.53 38.22
C GLY A 17 -14.49 -27.55 37.05
N ASP A 18 -15.26 -26.48 36.81
CA ASP A 18 -16.22 -26.40 35.71
C ASP A 18 -15.95 -25.17 34.82
N SER A 19 -14.71 -25.01 34.36
CA SER A 19 -14.47 -24.27 33.12
C SER A 19 -14.77 -25.22 31.95
N LEU A 20 -16.05 -25.38 31.64
CA LEU A 20 -16.48 -25.95 30.36
C LEU A 20 -15.90 -25.04 29.27
N ALA A 21 -14.75 -25.43 28.73
CA ALA A 21 -14.29 -24.95 27.45
C ALA A 21 -15.43 -25.19 26.47
N VAL A 22 -16.13 -24.13 26.08
CA VAL A 22 -17.11 -24.19 24.99
C VAL A 22 -16.29 -24.46 23.73
N THR A 23 -16.04 -25.75 23.48
CA THR A 23 -15.54 -26.22 22.22
C THR A 23 -16.69 -26.02 21.24
N LEU A 24 -16.61 -24.95 20.45
CA LEU A 24 -17.44 -24.76 19.26
C LEU A 24 -17.06 -25.85 18.26
N SER A 25 -17.61 -27.04 18.44
CA SER A 25 -17.56 -28.11 17.46
C SER A 25 -18.60 -27.80 16.39
N SER A 26 -18.13 -27.36 15.23
CA SER A 26 -18.96 -27.32 14.04
C SER A 26 -18.78 -28.62 13.27
N LYS A 27 -19.88 -29.32 13.01
CA LYS A 27 -19.86 -30.47 12.10
C LYS A 27 -19.55 -29.95 10.71
N LEU A 28 -18.38 -30.29 10.17
CA LEU A 28 -18.05 -30.06 8.77
C LEU A 28 -18.95 -30.95 7.91
N ILE A 29 -20.03 -30.37 7.39
CA ILE A 29 -20.93 -31.03 6.45
C ILE A 29 -20.42 -30.68 5.06
N HIS A 30 -20.01 -31.69 4.30
CA HIS A 30 -19.61 -31.51 2.91
C HIS A 30 -20.76 -30.85 2.15
N ARG A 31 -20.49 -29.75 1.43
CA ARG A 31 -21.53 -28.92 0.80
C ARG A 31 -22.44 -29.69 -0.19
N PHE A 32 -21.92 -30.80 -0.74
CA PHE A 32 -22.65 -31.68 -1.66
C PHE A 32 -23.14 -32.97 -1.02
N SER A 33 -23.00 -33.12 0.29
CA SER A 33 -23.63 -34.19 1.05
C SER A 33 -25.15 -34.08 0.99
N ASP A 34 -25.84 -35.20 1.16
CA ASP A 34 -27.30 -35.20 1.12
C ASP A 34 -27.87 -34.43 2.32
N GLU A 35 -27.13 -34.35 3.42
CA GLU A 35 -27.41 -33.51 4.59
C GLU A 35 -27.41 -32.02 4.25
N ALA A 36 -26.43 -31.53 3.49
CA ALA A 36 -26.37 -30.12 3.07
C ALA A 36 -27.48 -29.76 2.07
N LYS A 37 -27.81 -30.68 1.17
CA LYS A 37 -28.91 -30.52 0.20
C LYS A 37 -30.25 -30.42 0.92
N ALA A 38 -30.51 -31.31 1.88
CA ALA A 38 -31.74 -31.30 2.67
C ALA A 38 -31.90 -30.01 3.50
N PHE A 39 -30.81 -29.49 4.07
CA PHE A 39 -30.86 -28.27 4.89
C PHE A 39 -31.18 -27.01 4.08
N ARG A 40 -30.67 -26.87 2.85
CA ARG A 40 -30.94 -25.69 1.99
C ARG A 40 -32.34 -25.69 1.38
N VAL A 41 -32.86 -26.86 1.02
CA VAL A 41 -34.26 -27.03 0.57
C VAL A 41 -35.23 -26.55 1.66
N SER A 42 -34.95 -26.90 2.93
CA SER A 42 -35.76 -26.48 4.08
C SER A 42 -35.70 -24.97 4.36
N ARG A 43 -34.53 -24.32 4.16
CA ARG A 43 -34.34 -22.89 4.52
C ARG A 43 -34.79 -21.90 3.44
N ASN A 44 -34.64 -22.26 2.16
CA ASN A 44 -34.85 -21.33 1.05
C ASN A 44 -36.05 -21.68 0.15
N GLY A 45 -36.75 -22.80 0.40
CA GLY A 45 -37.93 -23.20 -0.37
C GLY A 45 -37.62 -23.61 -1.82
N GLU A 46 -36.37 -23.97 -2.13
CA GLU A 46 -36.01 -24.43 -3.48
C GLU A 46 -36.59 -25.82 -3.78
N PRO A 47 -37.11 -26.06 -5.00
CA PRO A 47 -37.69 -27.34 -5.37
C PRO A 47 -36.63 -28.47 -5.38
N PRO A 48 -37.01 -29.71 -5.03
CA PRO A 48 -36.10 -30.85 -5.03
C PRO A 48 -35.65 -31.14 -6.48
N GLY A 49 -34.45 -30.69 -6.84
CA GLY A 49 -33.89 -30.85 -8.18
C GLY A 49 -32.99 -29.71 -8.69
N SER A 50 -32.80 -28.62 -7.93
CA SER A 50 -32.03 -27.44 -8.37
C SER A 50 -30.51 -27.64 -8.48
N TRP A 51 -29.97 -28.82 -8.17
CA TRP A 51 -28.52 -29.05 -8.16
C TRP A 51 -28.04 -29.61 -9.50
N PRO A 52 -27.05 -28.96 -10.15
CA PRO A 52 -26.48 -29.49 -11.38
C PRO A 52 -25.81 -30.85 -11.14
N ARG A 53 -25.94 -31.74 -12.14
CA ARG A 53 -25.39 -33.10 -12.08
C ARG A 53 -23.88 -33.05 -11.84
N TRP A 54 -23.35 -33.93 -10.98
CA TRP A 54 -21.92 -34.00 -10.71
C TRP A 54 -21.09 -34.11 -12.01
N ARG A 55 -20.04 -33.28 -12.13
CA ARG A 55 -19.18 -33.11 -13.33
C ARG A 55 -19.86 -32.57 -14.60
N SER A 56 -21.05 -31.97 -14.50
CA SER A 56 -21.64 -31.18 -15.59
C SER A 56 -20.99 -29.80 -15.72
N MET A 57 -21.21 -29.12 -16.85
CA MET A 57 -20.73 -27.75 -17.06
C MET A 57 -21.35 -26.78 -16.04
N GLU A 58 -22.64 -26.96 -15.76
CA GLU A 58 -23.41 -26.19 -14.79
C GLU A 58 -22.88 -26.41 -13.36
N TYR A 59 -22.37 -27.61 -13.07
CA TYR A 59 -21.72 -27.92 -11.79
C TYR A 59 -20.42 -27.15 -11.61
N TYR A 60 -19.58 -27.06 -12.65
CA TYR A 60 -18.35 -26.28 -12.60
C TYR A 60 -18.62 -24.77 -12.58
N GLN A 61 -19.65 -24.28 -13.29
CA GLN A 61 -20.10 -22.89 -13.22
C GLN A 61 -20.60 -22.52 -11.82
N LEU A 62 -21.36 -23.40 -11.17
CA LEU A 62 -21.83 -23.20 -9.80
C LEU A 62 -20.67 -23.23 -8.77
N LEU A 63 -19.65 -24.07 -8.98
CA LEU A 63 -18.42 -24.04 -8.19
C LEU A 63 -17.67 -22.71 -8.38
N ALA A 64 -17.38 -22.33 -9.62
CA ALA A 64 -16.65 -21.10 -9.94
C ALA A 64 -17.37 -19.84 -9.44
N SER A 65 -18.70 -19.75 -9.62
CA SER A 65 -19.50 -18.63 -9.11
C SER A 65 -19.52 -18.60 -7.58
N SER A 66 -19.52 -19.75 -6.92
CA SER A 66 -19.46 -19.80 -5.47
C SER A 66 -18.07 -19.53 -4.92
N ASP A 67 -17.01 -19.94 -5.59
CA ASP A 67 -15.63 -19.61 -5.23
C ASP A 67 -15.40 -18.12 -5.41
N LEU A 68 -15.91 -17.54 -6.50
CA LEU A 68 -15.98 -16.09 -6.70
C LEU A 68 -16.81 -15.42 -5.60
N GLN A 69 -17.93 -16.01 -5.18
CA GLN A 69 -18.75 -15.47 -4.09
C GLN A 69 -18.04 -15.59 -2.73
N LEU A 70 -17.25 -16.64 -2.49
CA LEU A 70 -16.44 -16.80 -1.29
C LEU A 70 -15.25 -15.84 -1.27
N GLN A 71 -14.58 -15.64 -2.41
CA GLN A 71 -13.60 -14.58 -2.61
C GLN A 71 -14.22 -13.19 -2.39
N LYS A 72 -15.49 -13.01 -2.78
CA LYS A 72 -16.27 -11.79 -2.52
C LYS A 72 -16.81 -11.69 -1.09
N MET A 73 -17.00 -12.81 -0.39
CA MET A 73 -17.26 -12.89 1.05
C MET A 73 -15.94 -12.63 1.77
N LYS A 74 -15.43 -11.41 1.58
CA LYS A 74 -14.32 -10.81 2.28
C LYS A 74 -14.51 -11.01 3.79
N LEU A 75 -13.89 -12.04 4.37
CA LEU A 75 -13.25 -11.84 5.66
C LEU A 75 -12.35 -10.61 5.42
N GLY A 76 -12.58 -9.54 6.18
CA GLY A 76 -11.77 -8.33 6.04
C GLY A 76 -10.28 -8.67 6.10
N PRO A 77 -9.39 -7.80 5.59
CA PRO A 77 -7.97 -8.05 5.72
C PRO A 77 -7.61 -8.29 7.18
N GLN A 78 -6.66 -9.17 7.45
CA GLN A 78 -6.24 -9.46 8.82
C GLN A 78 -5.74 -8.19 9.52
N TYR A 79 -5.10 -7.30 8.77
CA TYR A 79 -4.57 -6.03 9.23
C TYR A 79 -5.06 -4.89 8.34
N GLN A 80 -5.40 -3.75 8.94
CA GLN A 80 -5.79 -2.57 8.18
C GLN A 80 -4.58 -1.94 7.48
N LEU A 81 -3.47 -1.80 8.21
CA LEU A 81 -2.22 -1.24 7.73
C LEU A 81 -1.05 -2.10 8.19
N LEU A 82 -0.12 -2.38 7.28
CA LEU A 82 1.18 -2.95 7.59
C LEU A 82 2.29 -2.01 7.14
N PHE A 83 3.42 -2.07 7.82
CA PHE A 83 4.66 -1.38 7.46
C PHE A 83 5.85 -2.28 7.84
N PRO A 84 7.08 -2.04 7.36
CA PRO A 84 8.25 -2.81 7.78
C PRO A 84 8.43 -2.89 9.30
N SER A 85 9.01 -3.97 9.83
CA SER A 85 9.30 -4.12 11.28
C SER A 85 10.10 -2.94 11.86
N GLU A 86 11.05 -2.43 11.07
CA GLU A 86 11.89 -1.26 11.39
C GLU A 86 11.10 0.07 11.42
N GLY A 87 9.86 0.07 10.92
CA GLY A 87 8.95 1.21 10.93
C GLY A 87 8.49 1.62 9.54
N SER A 88 7.54 2.56 9.49
CA SER A 88 6.99 3.09 8.24
C SER A 88 7.84 4.18 7.61
N LYS A 89 8.85 4.70 8.31
CA LYS A 89 9.65 5.85 7.87
C LYS A 89 10.50 5.50 6.65
N THR A 90 10.51 6.41 5.69
CA THR A 90 11.41 6.38 4.54
C THR A 90 12.32 7.59 4.59
N MET A 91 13.46 7.52 3.91
CA MET A 91 14.46 8.59 3.88
C MET A 91 15.09 8.74 2.49
N SER A 92 15.45 9.96 2.12
CA SER A 92 16.26 10.27 0.94
C SER A 92 17.66 10.70 1.37
N PHE A 93 18.68 10.26 0.62
CA PHE A 93 20.08 10.67 0.83
C PHE A 93 20.56 11.65 -0.26
N GLY A 94 19.62 12.28 -0.96
CA GLY A 94 19.93 13.22 -2.04
C GLY A 94 20.79 12.58 -3.13
N ASN A 95 21.74 13.35 -3.67
CA ASN A 95 22.56 12.95 -4.81
C ASN A 95 23.35 11.66 -4.59
N ASP A 96 23.79 11.37 -3.35
CA ASP A 96 24.62 10.20 -3.05
C ASP A 96 23.90 8.91 -3.46
N PHE A 97 22.56 8.91 -3.42
CA PHE A 97 21.70 7.77 -3.71
C PHE A 97 20.63 8.18 -4.76
N GLY A 98 21.04 9.00 -5.73
CA GLY A 98 20.21 9.35 -6.89
C GLY A 98 18.89 10.05 -6.57
N TRP A 99 18.77 10.74 -5.43
CA TRP A 99 17.55 11.41 -4.95
C TRP A 99 16.33 10.49 -4.83
N LEU A 100 16.56 9.21 -4.54
CA LEU A 100 15.48 8.26 -4.28
C LEU A 100 15.13 8.18 -2.79
N HIS A 101 13.93 7.64 -2.47
CA HIS A 101 13.57 7.28 -1.10
C HIS A 101 13.83 5.80 -0.85
N TYR A 102 14.29 5.53 0.36
CA TYR A 102 14.69 4.22 0.85
C TYR A 102 13.95 3.88 2.14
N MET A 103 13.87 2.59 2.46
CA MET A 103 13.44 2.13 3.77
C MET A 103 14.25 0.93 4.23
N TRP A 104 14.28 0.74 5.55
CA TRP A 104 14.79 -0.47 6.14
C TRP A 104 13.72 -1.56 6.12
N ILE A 105 14.08 -2.74 5.64
CA ILE A 105 13.29 -3.97 5.71
C ILE A 105 14.11 -5.08 6.34
N ASP A 106 13.45 -6.05 6.97
CA ASP A 106 14.11 -7.20 7.58
C ASP A 106 13.74 -8.49 6.85
N ILE A 107 14.74 -9.31 6.54
CA ILE A 107 14.59 -10.56 5.79
C ILE A 107 15.32 -11.71 6.50
N GLY A 108 14.72 -12.90 6.49
CA GLY A 108 15.38 -14.16 6.86
C GLY A 108 15.27 -14.55 8.33
N THR A 109 15.72 -15.76 8.69
CA THR A 109 15.73 -16.26 10.07
C THR A 109 17.11 -16.82 10.46
N PRO A 110 17.94 -16.11 11.27
CA PRO A 110 17.65 -14.83 11.92
C PRO A 110 17.50 -13.69 10.90
N ASN A 111 16.79 -12.63 11.31
CA ASN A 111 16.51 -11.50 10.42
C ASN A 111 17.72 -10.58 10.28
N ILE A 112 17.91 -10.07 9.06
CA ILE A 112 18.95 -9.12 8.69
C ILE A 112 18.26 -7.92 8.00
N SER A 113 18.72 -6.71 8.30
CA SER A 113 18.14 -5.48 7.79
C SER A 113 18.80 -5.03 6.48
N PHE A 114 17.99 -4.58 5.52
CA PHE A 114 18.41 -4.09 4.21
C PHE A 114 17.80 -2.72 3.92
N LEU A 115 18.60 -1.77 3.44
CA LEU A 115 18.19 -0.44 3.02
C LEU A 115 17.79 -0.43 1.54
N VAL A 116 16.51 -0.66 1.27
CA VAL A 116 16.02 -0.86 -0.11
C VAL A 116 15.44 0.42 -0.72
N ALA A 117 15.77 0.67 -2.00
CA ALA A 117 15.14 1.71 -2.81
C ALA A 117 13.66 1.38 -3.09
N LEU A 118 12.79 2.37 -3.10
CA LEU A 118 11.35 2.18 -3.36
C LEU A 118 11.01 2.38 -4.81
N ASP A 119 10.50 1.32 -5.45
CA ASP A 119 10.33 1.32 -6.90
C ASP A 119 8.94 0.82 -7.32
N THR A 120 8.04 1.74 -7.67
CA THR A 120 6.75 1.40 -8.28
C THR A 120 6.84 1.10 -9.78
N GLY A 121 8.01 1.32 -10.38
CA GLY A 121 8.32 1.02 -11.77
C GLY A 121 8.71 -0.43 -12.06
N SER A 122 9.01 -1.22 -11.03
CA SER A 122 9.31 -2.66 -11.15
C SER A 122 8.62 -3.52 -10.09
N ASP A 123 8.61 -4.84 -10.32
CA ASP A 123 7.85 -5.78 -9.49
C ASP A 123 8.68 -6.51 -8.43
N LEU A 124 9.93 -6.85 -8.70
CA LEU A 124 10.72 -7.76 -7.87
C LEU A 124 11.43 -7.03 -6.72
N LEU A 125 11.26 -7.52 -5.50
CA LEU A 125 12.19 -7.25 -4.39
C LEU A 125 13.48 -8.04 -4.62
N TRP A 126 14.63 -7.38 -4.66
CA TRP A 126 15.93 -8.04 -4.68
C TRP A 126 16.91 -7.35 -3.73
N VAL A 127 17.85 -8.14 -3.19
CA VAL A 127 18.91 -7.69 -2.29
C VAL A 127 20.25 -8.29 -2.73
N PRO A 128 21.40 -7.64 -2.45
CA PRO A 128 22.71 -8.24 -2.68
C PRO A 128 22.80 -9.56 -1.93
N CYS A 129 23.25 -10.60 -2.62
CA CYS A 129 23.22 -11.96 -2.10
C CYS A 129 24.28 -12.83 -2.76
N ASP A 130 25.02 -13.61 -1.96
CA ASP A 130 26.15 -14.44 -2.41
C ASP A 130 26.95 -13.77 -3.54
N CYS A 131 27.38 -12.54 -3.25
CA CYS A 131 27.73 -11.53 -4.22
C CYS A 131 28.93 -11.95 -5.06
N ILE A 132 28.78 -11.86 -6.38
CA ILE A 132 29.86 -12.02 -7.36
C ILE A 132 30.32 -10.66 -7.86
N GLN A 133 29.37 -9.75 -8.11
CA GLN A 133 29.61 -8.39 -8.59
C GLN A 133 28.49 -7.49 -8.08
N CYS A 134 28.74 -6.72 -7.03
CA CYS A 134 27.76 -5.81 -6.43
C CYS A 134 28.45 -4.51 -6.01
N ALA A 135 27.65 -3.53 -5.64
CA ALA A 135 28.14 -2.32 -4.99
C ALA A 135 28.90 -2.65 -3.69
N PRO A 136 29.84 -1.79 -3.26
CA PRO A 136 30.41 -1.88 -1.91
C PRO A 136 29.32 -1.84 -0.84
N LEU A 137 29.45 -2.65 0.21
CA LEU A 137 28.48 -2.67 1.32
C LEU A 137 28.97 -1.94 2.57
N SER A 138 30.24 -1.52 2.60
CA SER A 138 30.75 -0.79 3.76
C SER A 138 30.32 0.67 3.73
N ALA A 139 29.87 1.18 4.87
CA ALA A 139 29.46 2.57 5.08
C ALA A 139 30.56 3.55 4.66
N GLY A 140 31.83 3.17 4.81
CA GLY A 140 32.97 4.03 4.45
C GLY A 140 33.04 4.42 2.96
N TYR A 141 32.29 3.75 2.09
CA TYR A 141 32.15 4.13 0.68
C TYR A 141 31.07 5.21 0.45
N TYR A 142 30.23 5.49 1.45
CA TYR A 142 29.06 6.36 1.34
C TYR A 142 29.09 7.42 2.43
N ASN A 143 29.15 8.69 2.03
CA ASN A 143 29.22 9.80 3.00
C ASN A 143 27.95 9.94 3.85
N SER A 144 26.83 9.43 3.34
CA SER A 144 25.49 9.57 3.92
C SER A 144 25.07 8.42 4.85
N LEU A 145 25.85 7.34 4.93
CA LEU A 145 25.52 6.17 5.75
C LEU A 145 26.28 6.18 7.07
N ASP A 146 25.58 5.77 8.14
CA ASP A 146 26.12 5.66 9.50
C ASP A 146 26.43 4.22 9.92
N ARG A 147 26.06 3.23 9.08
CA ARG A 147 26.26 1.80 9.33
C ARG A 147 26.52 1.05 8.02
N ASP A 148 27.21 -0.08 8.15
CA ASP A 148 27.42 -1.00 7.03
C ASP A 148 26.08 -1.59 6.57
N LEU A 149 26.00 -1.83 5.26
CA LEU A 149 24.91 -2.51 4.57
C LEU A 149 25.06 -4.04 4.67
N SER A 150 24.03 -4.77 4.26
CA SER A 150 23.95 -6.20 4.49
C SER A 150 24.13 -7.02 3.20
N GLU A 151 24.58 -8.28 3.37
CA GLU A 151 24.57 -9.27 2.29
C GLU A 151 23.65 -10.42 2.70
N TYR A 152 22.64 -10.73 1.90
CA TYR A 152 21.77 -11.87 2.17
C TYR A 152 22.47 -13.18 1.82
N ARG A 153 22.42 -14.14 2.74
CA ARG A 153 23.01 -15.48 2.55
C ARG A 153 21.95 -16.55 2.78
N PRO A 154 21.42 -17.18 1.71
CA PRO A 154 20.40 -18.22 1.83
C PRO A 154 20.80 -19.36 2.77
N SER A 155 22.09 -19.72 2.81
CA SER A 155 22.60 -20.78 3.69
C SER A 155 22.58 -20.45 5.19
N GLU A 156 22.49 -19.16 5.54
CA GLU A 156 22.49 -18.68 6.93
C GLU A 156 21.06 -18.43 7.45
N SER A 157 20.05 -18.42 6.57
CA SER A 157 18.64 -18.30 6.94
C SER A 157 17.95 -19.65 6.99
N SER A 158 17.47 -20.03 8.17
CA SER A 158 16.74 -21.29 8.41
C SER A 158 15.36 -21.36 7.73
N THR A 159 14.83 -20.23 7.26
CA THR A 159 13.55 -20.13 6.55
C THR A 159 13.70 -20.01 5.04
N SER A 160 14.94 -19.88 4.55
CA SER A 160 15.24 -19.74 3.12
C SER A 160 14.92 -21.01 2.34
N LYS A 161 14.28 -20.84 1.17
CA LYS A 161 14.01 -21.93 0.22
C LYS A 161 14.28 -21.49 -1.20
N HIS A 162 14.93 -22.33 -2.00
CA HIS A 162 15.07 -22.06 -3.42
C HIS A 162 13.72 -22.13 -4.14
N VAL A 163 13.45 -21.14 -4.98
CA VAL A 163 12.36 -21.21 -5.95
C VAL A 163 12.85 -22.02 -7.15
N ASN A 164 12.14 -23.10 -7.48
CA ASN A 164 12.54 -23.97 -8.60
C ASN A 164 12.03 -23.43 -9.95
N CYS A 165 12.65 -23.86 -11.05
CA CYS A 165 12.23 -23.46 -12.41
C CYS A 165 10.82 -23.93 -12.82
N SER A 166 10.23 -24.88 -12.08
CA SER A 166 8.83 -25.29 -12.25
C SER A 166 7.83 -24.36 -11.56
N HIS A 167 8.29 -23.41 -10.76
CA HIS A 167 7.43 -22.45 -10.09
C HIS A 167 6.78 -21.50 -11.10
N GLU A 168 5.50 -21.16 -10.91
CA GLU A 168 4.74 -20.35 -11.87
C GLU A 168 5.31 -18.92 -12.05
N LEU A 169 5.90 -18.37 -10.98
CA LEU A 169 6.56 -17.07 -10.98
C LEU A 169 8.02 -17.10 -11.50
N CYS A 170 8.49 -18.25 -11.98
CA CYS A 170 9.81 -18.36 -12.60
C CYS A 170 9.73 -18.03 -14.11
N GLU A 171 9.85 -16.75 -14.47
CA GLU A 171 9.74 -16.31 -15.87
C GLU A 171 10.77 -16.96 -16.80
N LEU A 172 12.02 -17.12 -16.31
CA LEU A 172 13.09 -17.78 -17.04
C LEU A 172 13.10 -19.31 -16.83
N GLY A 173 12.08 -19.87 -16.19
CA GLY A 173 11.91 -21.31 -16.00
C GLY A 173 12.09 -22.13 -17.27
N PRO A 174 11.56 -21.70 -18.44
CA PRO A 174 11.78 -22.37 -19.73
C PRO A 174 13.24 -22.43 -20.17
N ASN A 175 14.12 -21.55 -19.69
CA ASN A 175 15.54 -21.53 -20.00
C ASN A 175 16.36 -22.46 -19.09
N CYS A 176 15.74 -23.09 -18.09
CA CYS A 176 16.41 -24.01 -17.19
C CYS A 176 16.63 -25.39 -17.82
N LYS A 177 17.73 -26.04 -17.44
CA LYS A 177 18.02 -27.41 -17.89
C LYS A 177 17.14 -28.46 -17.21
N SER A 178 16.60 -28.13 -16.04
CA SER A 178 15.76 -29.02 -15.23
C SER A 178 14.71 -28.22 -14.46
N LEU A 179 13.52 -28.80 -14.30
CA LEU A 179 12.41 -28.23 -13.52
C LEU A 179 12.71 -28.07 -12.03
N LYS A 180 13.71 -28.79 -11.52
CA LYS A 180 14.17 -28.72 -10.12
C LYS A 180 15.38 -27.81 -9.93
N GLN A 181 15.90 -27.22 -11.01
CA GLN A 181 16.98 -26.26 -10.92
C GLN A 181 16.47 -25.00 -10.19
N PRO A 182 17.30 -24.32 -9.38
CA PRO A 182 16.98 -23.00 -8.87
C PRO A 182 16.67 -22.03 -10.01
N CYS A 183 15.59 -21.27 -9.86
CA CYS A 183 15.08 -20.34 -10.87
C CYS A 183 16.04 -19.16 -11.04
N PRO A 184 16.61 -18.94 -12.23
CA PRO A 184 17.36 -17.74 -12.51
C PRO A 184 16.41 -16.55 -12.73
N TYR A 185 16.88 -15.35 -12.40
CA TYR A 185 16.19 -14.12 -12.77
C TYR A 185 17.17 -13.09 -13.34
N ILE A 186 16.65 -12.20 -14.16
CA ILE A 186 17.30 -10.97 -14.61
C ILE A 186 16.23 -9.88 -14.68
N VAL A 187 16.53 -8.73 -14.08
CA VAL A 187 15.72 -7.51 -14.24
C VAL A 187 16.62 -6.45 -14.83
N ASN A 188 16.18 -5.88 -15.95
CA ASN A 188 16.83 -4.75 -16.59
C ASN A 188 16.02 -3.49 -16.33
N TYR A 189 16.71 -2.41 -16.00
CA TYR A 189 16.11 -1.11 -15.72
C TYR A 189 16.37 -0.16 -16.88
N TYR A 190 15.56 0.91 -16.94
CA TYR A 190 15.61 1.86 -18.05
C TYR A 190 16.94 2.62 -18.12
N SER A 191 17.58 2.86 -16.97
CA SER A 191 18.88 3.53 -16.92
C SER A 191 19.97 2.70 -17.58
N GLU A 192 20.92 3.39 -18.22
CA GLU A 192 21.93 2.75 -19.06
C GLU A 192 22.68 1.62 -18.33
N ASN A 193 22.64 0.43 -18.94
CA ASN A 193 23.32 -0.76 -18.47
C ASN A 193 23.00 -1.14 -17.00
N THR A 194 21.85 -0.74 -16.47
CA THR A 194 21.46 -1.02 -15.09
C THR A 194 20.63 -2.29 -15.01
N SER A 195 21.10 -3.27 -14.24
CA SER A 195 20.42 -4.56 -14.07
C SER A 195 20.74 -5.21 -12.73
N SER A 196 19.88 -6.15 -12.32
CA SER A 196 20.15 -7.09 -11.24
C SER A 196 19.82 -8.51 -11.69
N SER A 197 20.68 -9.47 -11.36
CA SER A 197 20.51 -10.87 -11.77
C SER A 197 21.05 -11.86 -10.75
N GLY A 198 20.46 -13.04 -10.74
CA GLY A 198 20.85 -14.12 -9.84
C GLY A 198 19.80 -15.21 -9.78
N LEU A 199 19.40 -15.62 -8.57
CA LEU A 199 18.45 -16.71 -8.34
C LEU A 199 17.25 -16.23 -7.50
N LEU A 200 16.07 -16.79 -7.73
CA LEU A 200 14.91 -16.54 -6.88
C LEU A 200 14.93 -17.43 -5.64
N VAL A 201 14.60 -16.83 -4.50
CA VAL A 201 14.55 -17.47 -3.18
C VAL A 201 13.25 -17.04 -2.49
N GLU A 202 12.59 -17.95 -1.79
CA GLU A 202 11.50 -17.65 -0.86
C GLU A 202 12.09 -17.49 0.54
N ASP A 203 11.77 -16.41 1.24
CA ASP A 203 12.10 -16.22 2.65
C ASP A 203 11.06 -15.31 3.34
N ILE A 204 11.25 -15.03 4.62
CA ILE A 204 10.34 -14.23 5.44
C ILE A 204 10.74 -12.76 5.41
N LEU A 205 9.79 -11.91 5.02
CA LEU A 205 9.80 -10.46 5.26
C LEU A 205 9.09 -10.15 6.57
N TYR A 206 9.72 -9.34 7.42
CA TYR A 206 9.13 -8.93 8.70
C TYR A 206 8.43 -7.57 8.57
N LEU A 207 7.18 -7.56 9.01
CA LEU A 207 6.30 -6.41 9.00
C LEU A 207 5.75 -6.18 10.41
N ALA A 208 5.21 -4.99 10.65
CA ALA A 208 4.51 -4.65 11.87
C ALA A 208 3.13 -4.07 11.53
N SER A 209 2.17 -4.35 12.41
CA SER A 209 0.87 -3.66 12.46
C SER A 209 0.81 -2.82 13.73
N SER A 210 0.27 -1.62 13.63
CA SER A 210 -0.13 -0.82 14.78
C SER A 210 -1.65 -0.93 14.94
N ASN A 211 -2.09 -1.70 15.93
CA ASN A 211 -3.48 -1.63 16.39
C ASN A 211 -3.51 -0.71 17.61
N ASP A 212 -4.32 0.35 17.55
CA ASP A 212 -4.61 1.32 18.62
C ASP A 212 -3.59 1.36 19.78
N HIS A 213 -2.56 2.17 19.58
CA HIS A 213 -1.73 2.83 20.58
C HIS A 213 -0.96 2.03 21.65
N THR A 214 -0.89 0.69 21.65
CA THR A 214 -0.16 0.00 22.75
C THR A 214 0.67 -1.25 22.40
N SER A 215 0.58 -1.85 21.22
CA SER A 215 1.50 -2.95 20.84
C SER A 215 1.71 -3.06 19.33
N LYS A 216 3.00 -3.13 18.92
CA LYS A 216 3.38 -3.51 17.56
C LYS A 216 3.23 -5.02 17.43
N ASN A 217 2.28 -5.48 16.61
CA ASN A 217 2.19 -6.90 16.28
C ASN A 217 3.15 -7.20 15.14
N LEU A 218 4.13 -8.06 15.40
CA LEU A 218 5.04 -8.57 14.37
C LEU A 218 4.28 -9.53 13.44
N VAL A 219 4.44 -9.32 12.14
CA VAL A 219 3.79 -10.08 11.07
C VAL A 219 4.89 -10.64 10.19
N HIS A 220 4.87 -11.96 9.97
CA HIS A 220 5.83 -12.66 9.12
C HIS A 220 5.17 -12.98 7.79
N ALA A 221 5.72 -12.47 6.69
CA ALA A 221 5.19 -12.66 5.35
C ALA A 221 6.19 -13.43 4.49
N PRO A 222 5.89 -14.66 4.07
CA PRO A 222 6.68 -15.33 3.03
C PRO A 222 6.60 -14.54 1.73
N VAL A 223 7.74 -14.21 1.15
CA VAL A 223 7.87 -13.47 -0.10
C VAL A 223 8.93 -14.12 -0.99
N ILE A 224 8.84 -13.91 -2.30
CA ILE A 224 9.93 -14.23 -3.22
C ILE A 224 10.85 -13.03 -3.35
N ILE A 225 12.15 -13.27 -3.21
CA ILE A 225 13.22 -12.29 -3.27
C ILE A 225 14.20 -12.72 -4.35
N GLY A 226 14.68 -11.75 -5.13
CA GLY A 226 15.84 -11.93 -5.99
C GLY A 226 17.13 -11.91 -5.15
N CYS A 227 17.82 -13.05 -5.08
CA CYS A 227 19.21 -13.10 -4.62
C CYS A 227 20.10 -12.46 -5.70
N GLY A 228 20.35 -11.15 -5.57
CA GLY A 228 21.10 -10.33 -6.53
C GLY A 228 22.60 -10.58 -6.46
N ARG A 229 23.06 -11.60 -7.19
CA ARG A 229 24.47 -12.00 -7.23
C ARG A 229 25.33 -11.10 -8.12
N LYS A 230 24.70 -10.48 -9.13
CA LYS A 230 25.35 -9.59 -10.09
C LYS A 230 24.48 -8.36 -10.36
N GLN A 231 25.07 -7.20 -10.16
CA GLN A 231 24.50 -5.88 -10.43
C GLN A 231 25.32 -5.19 -11.52
N SER A 232 24.71 -4.26 -12.25
CA SER A 232 25.37 -3.44 -13.26
C SER A 232 24.83 -2.01 -13.29
N GLY A 233 25.53 -1.13 -14.02
CA GLY A 233 25.11 0.27 -14.20
C GLY A 233 25.10 1.04 -12.89
N GLY A 234 24.15 1.97 -12.74
CA GLY A 234 24.09 2.88 -11.58
C GLY A 234 23.93 2.18 -10.23
N TYR A 235 23.58 0.90 -10.19
CA TYR A 235 23.56 0.13 -8.94
C TYR A 235 24.95 -0.11 -8.38
N LEU A 236 25.97 -0.30 -9.22
CA LEU A 236 27.36 -0.40 -8.76
C LEU A 236 27.88 0.93 -8.19
N ASP A 237 27.27 2.04 -8.60
CA ASP A 237 27.61 3.40 -8.18
C ASP A 237 26.88 3.84 -6.89
N GLY A 238 26.03 2.99 -6.30
CA GLY A 238 25.36 3.27 -5.03
C GLY A 238 23.90 3.73 -5.10
N VAL A 239 23.23 3.59 -6.26
CA VAL A 239 21.77 3.90 -6.34
C VAL A 239 20.92 2.88 -5.57
N ALA A 240 21.31 1.60 -5.50
CA ALA A 240 20.55 0.60 -4.74
C ALA A 240 21.51 -0.47 -4.15
N PRO A 241 22.50 -0.05 -3.35
CA PRO A 241 23.60 -0.92 -2.96
C PRO A 241 23.13 -2.09 -2.10
N ASP A 242 22.12 -1.84 -1.24
CA ASP A 242 21.52 -2.83 -0.34
C ASP A 242 20.19 -3.42 -0.86
N GLY A 243 19.88 -3.16 -2.12
CA GLY A 243 18.70 -3.72 -2.79
C GLY A 243 17.61 -2.70 -3.15
N LEU A 244 16.53 -3.24 -3.71
CA LEU A 244 15.40 -2.49 -4.24
C LEU A 244 14.12 -3.27 -3.98
N LEU A 245 13.09 -2.56 -3.52
CA LEU A 245 11.75 -3.09 -3.27
C LEU A 245 10.82 -2.74 -4.43
N GLY A 246 10.57 -3.72 -5.29
CA GLY A 246 9.57 -3.62 -6.34
C GLY A 246 8.14 -3.58 -5.75
N LEU A 247 7.40 -2.54 -6.13
CA LEU A 247 6.05 -2.22 -5.69
C LEU A 247 5.03 -2.26 -6.83
N GLY A 248 5.45 -2.77 -8.00
CA GLY A 248 4.65 -2.88 -9.21
C GLY A 248 3.43 -3.81 -9.12
N LEU A 249 2.73 -3.92 -10.25
CA LEU A 249 1.48 -4.67 -10.36
C LEU A 249 1.67 -6.18 -10.47
N GLY A 250 2.88 -6.66 -10.75
CA GLY A 250 3.19 -8.06 -10.97
C GLY A 250 2.92 -8.95 -9.76
N ASP A 251 2.65 -10.21 -10.04
CA ASP A 251 2.29 -11.21 -9.02
C ASP A 251 3.43 -11.53 -8.05
N ILE A 252 4.68 -11.26 -8.47
CA ILE A 252 5.89 -11.47 -7.67
C ILE A 252 6.14 -10.33 -6.66
N SER A 253 5.44 -9.20 -6.77
CA SER A 253 5.68 -8.03 -5.93
C SER A 253 5.21 -8.24 -4.48
N VAL A 254 5.89 -7.58 -3.54
CA VAL A 254 5.54 -7.66 -2.11
C VAL A 254 4.07 -7.29 -1.86
N PRO A 255 3.52 -6.19 -2.41
CA PRO A 255 2.09 -5.90 -2.29
C PRO A 255 1.17 -7.03 -2.75
N SER A 256 1.54 -7.77 -3.81
CA SER A 256 0.79 -8.94 -4.30
C SER A 256 0.82 -10.10 -3.31
N PHE A 257 1.98 -10.45 -2.78
CA PHE A 257 2.12 -11.50 -1.77
C PHE A 257 1.29 -11.21 -0.53
N LEU A 258 1.38 -9.99 0.01
CA LEU A 258 0.64 -9.58 1.21
C LEU A 258 -0.88 -9.62 0.98
N ALA A 259 -1.36 -9.14 -0.17
CA ALA A 259 -2.77 -9.15 -0.51
C ALA A 259 -3.31 -10.57 -0.76
N LYS A 260 -2.57 -11.41 -1.50
CA LYS A 260 -2.96 -12.81 -1.77
C LYS A 260 -2.98 -13.67 -0.51
N ALA A 261 -2.10 -13.38 0.45
CA ALA A 261 -2.11 -14.00 1.78
C ALA A 261 -3.27 -13.51 2.67
N GLY A 262 -4.06 -12.52 2.23
CA GLY A 262 -5.18 -11.94 2.99
C GLY A 262 -4.75 -11.05 4.15
N LEU A 263 -3.47 -10.66 4.21
CA LEU A 263 -2.93 -9.84 5.30
C LEU A 263 -3.43 -8.41 5.23
N ILE A 264 -3.59 -7.88 4.01
CA ILE A 264 -3.96 -6.49 3.72
C ILE A 264 -4.98 -6.40 2.58
N ARG A 265 -5.58 -5.21 2.39
CA ARG A 265 -6.19 -4.86 1.09
C ARG A 265 -5.12 -4.80 0.01
N ASN A 266 -5.50 -5.06 -1.23
CA ASN A 266 -4.60 -4.93 -2.37
C ASN A 266 -4.36 -3.45 -2.71
N SER A 267 -3.62 -2.75 -1.86
CA SER A 267 -3.28 -1.36 -2.01
C SER A 267 -2.10 -0.99 -1.11
N PHE A 268 -1.50 0.15 -1.36
CA PHE A 268 -0.52 0.76 -0.47
C PHE A 268 -0.48 2.26 -0.72
N SER A 269 0.14 3.01 0.19
CA SER A 269 0.41 4.42 0.02
C SER A 269 1.84 4.77 0.37
N MET A 270 2.31 5.87 -0.20
CA MET A 270 3.58 6.51 0.14
C MET A 270 3.40 8.02 0.27
N CYS A 271 4.27 8.64 1.05
CA CYS A 271 4.35 10.08 1.18
C CYS A 271 5.81 10.50 1.32
N PHE A 272 6.22 11.50 0.54
CA PHE A 272 7.56 12.08 0.59
C PHE A 272 7.46 13.55 0.96
N ASN A 273 8.35 14.01 1.83
CA ASN A 273 8.36 15.37 2.36
C ASN A 273 9.61 16.12 1.91
N GLU A 274 9.61 17.44 2.07
CA GLU A 274 10.71 18.32 1.64
C GLU A 274 11.97 18.20 2.50
N ASP A 275 11.84 17.65 3.72
CA ASP A 275 12.95 17.40 4.65
C ASP A 275 13.59 16.02 4.45
N ASP A 276 13.47 15.45 3.24
CA ASP A 276 13.92 14.11 2.85
C ASP A 276 13.29 12.95 3.66
N SER A 277 12.32 13.24 4.52
CA SER A 277 11.57 12.21 5.25
C SER A 277 10.37 11.74 4.44
N GLY A 278 9.92 10.52 4.70
CA GLY A 278 8.69 10.02 4.13
C GLY A 278 8.12 8.84 4.89
N ARG A 279 7.06 8.24 4.34
CA ARG A 279 6.41 7.05 4.91
C ARG A 279 5.86 6.13 3.82
N ILE A 280 5.78 4.82 4.13
CA ILE A 280 5.00 3.83 3.38
C ILE A 280 3.99 3.13 4.30
N PHE A 281 2.84 2.75 3.74
CA PHE A 281 1.88 1.87 4.41
C PHE A 281 1.23 0.90 3.41
N PHE A 282 1.33 -0.40 3.67
CA PHE A 282 0.64 -1.44 2.92
C PHE A 282 -0.79 -1.64 3.44
N GLY A 283 -1.74 -1.89 2.54
CA GLY A 283 -3.17 -2.02 2.85
C GLY A 283 -3.94 -0.70 2.84
N ASP A 284 -3.24 0.42 2.69
CA ASP A 284 -3.84 1.74 2.71
C ASP A 284 -4.62 2.05 1.43
N GLN A 285 -5.90 2.42 1.54
CA GLN A 285 -6.75 2.86 0.42
C GLN A 285 -6.99 4.37 0.41
N GLY A 286 -6.40 5.11 1.37
CA GLY A 286 -6.56 6.54 1.49
C GLY A 286 -7.97 6.97 1.89
N PHE A 287 -8.31 8.23 1.62
CA PHE A 287 -9.62 8.79 1.96
C PHE A 287 -10.64 8.57 0.85
N ALA A 288 -11.91 8.36 1.21
CA ALA A 288 -12.99 8.23 0.22
C ALA A 288 -13.17 9.47 -0.66
N THR A 289 -12.79 10.65 -0.16
CA THR A 289 -12.93 11.95 -0.83
C THR A 289 -11.63 12.47 -1.45
N GLN A 290 -10.58 11.64 -1.52
CA GLN A 290 -9.33 12.04 -2.15
C GLN A 290 -9.49 12.25 -3.65
N GLN A 291 -8.61 13.07 -4.23
CA GLN A 291 -8.53 13.19 -5.70
C GLN A 291 -8.02 11.85 -6.25
N SER A 292 -8.49 11.45 -7.43
CA SER A 292 -8.06 10.19 -8.03
C SER A 292 -8.18 10.17 -9.54
N THR A 293 -7.45 9.24 -10.16
CA THR A 293 -7.54 8.94 -11.59
C THR A 293 -7.40 7.43 -11.80
N PRO A 294 -8.15 6.81 -12.72
CA PRO A 294 -8.02 5.38 -12.99
C PRO A 294 -6.65 5.07 -13.60
N PHE A 295 -6.13 3.89 -13.29
CA PHE A 295 -5.02 3.33 -14.05
C PHE A 295 -5.47 2.97 -15.46
N LEU A 296 -4.56 3.07 -16.42
CA LEU A 296 -4.78 2.73 -17.81
C LEU A 296 -4.11 1.40 -18.15
N PRO A 297 -4.78 0.51 -18.91
CA PRO A 297 -4.12 -0.67 -19.43
C PRO A 297 -3.22 -0.31 -20.61
N LEU A 298 -2.08 -0.99 -20.73
CA LEU A 298 -1.26 -1.03 -21.94
C LEU A 298 -1.58 -2.31 -22.69
N ASP A 299 -1.98 -2.19 -23.96
CA ASP A 299 -2.40 -3.32 -24.81
C ASP A 299 -3.42 -4.26 -24.14
N GLY A 300 -4.37 -3.66 -23.40
CA GLY A 300 -5.43 -4.38 -22.68
C GLY A 300 -5.00 -5.03 -21.36
N LYS A 301 -3.76 -4.80 -20.88
CA LYS A 301 -3.25 -5.35 -19.63
C LYS A 301 -2.72 -4.28 -18.68
N TYR A 302 -2.91 -4.50 -17.39
CA TYR A 302 -2.38 -3.65 -16.33
C TYR A 302 -1.00 -4.16 -15.89
N ILE A 303 0.03 -3.79 -16.63
CA ILE A 303 1.42 -4.23 -16.37
C ILE A 303 2.24 -3.23 -15.55
N THR A 304 1.82 -1.97 -15.50
CA THR A 304 2.45 -0.91 -14.69
C THR A 304 1.42 0.17 -14.33
N TYR A 305 1.77 1.07 -13.42
CA TYR A 305 0.90 2.16 -12.95
C TYR A 305 0.84 3.30 -13.97
N MET A 306 0.16 3.07 -15.10
CA MET A 306 -0.08 4.11 -16.10
C MET A 306 -1.30 4.96 -15.75
N VAL A 307 -1.21 6.27 -15.94
CA VAL A 307 -2.33 7.22 -15.82
C VAL A 307 -2.44 8.10 -17.07
N GLY A 308 -3.61 8.69 -17.29
CA GLY A 308 -3.85 9.61 -18.42
C GLY A 308 -3.89 11.07 -17.99
N VAL A 309 -2.86 11.84 -18.36
CA VAL A 309 -2.85 13.28 -18.20
C VAL A 309 -3.60 13.90 -19.38
N GLN A 310 -4.60 14.74 -19.10
CA GLN A 310 -5.42 15.39 -20.13
C GLN A 310 -4.77 16.67 -20.65
N SER A 311 -4.18 17.46 -19.75
CA SER A 311 -3.46 18.67 -20.12
C SER A 311 -2.53 19.12 -18.99
N CYS A 312 -1.47 19.83 -19.35
CA CYS A 312 -0.62 20.57 -18.43
C CYS A 312 -1.05 22.04 -18.39
N CYS A 313 -1.14 22.62 -17.19
CA CYS A 313 -1.35 24.04 -16.98
C CYS A 313 -0.16 24.66 -16.26
N ILE A 314 0.24 25.85 -16.71
CA ILE A 314 1.33 26.64 -16.14
C ILE A 314 0.76 27.98 -15.70
N GLY A 315 0.83 28.27 -14.41
CA GLY A 315 0.12 29.40 -13.81
C GLY A 315 -1.38 29.33 -14.13
N ASN A 316 -1.88 30.34 -14.83
CA ASN A 316 -3.29 30.43 -15.25
C ASN A 316 -3.55 29.90 -16.68
N SER A 317 -2.54 29.37 -17.36
CA SER A 317 -2.62 28.93 -18.76
C SER A 317 -2.67 27.41 -18.88
N CYS A 318 -3.79 26.84 -19.33
CA CYS A 318 -3.88 25.42 -19.68
C CYS A 318 -3.56 25.18 -21.16
N LEU A 319 -2.54 24.35 -21.42
CA LEU A 319 -1.95 24.17 -22.73
C LEU A 319 -2.72 23.15 -23.57
N LYS A 320 -3.06 23.52 -24.81
CA LYS A 320 -3.71 22.60 -25.76
C LYS A 320 -2.73 21.53 -26.25
N GLN A 321 -3.25 20.34 -26.56
CA GLN A 321 -2.47 19.21 -27.10
C GLN A 321 -1.26 18.87 -26.20
N THR A 322 -1.51 18.79 -24.90
CA THR A 322 -0.57 18.32 -23.88
C THR A 322 -1.10 17.09 -23.14
N SER A 323 -1.95 16.31 -23.82
CA SER A 323 -2.45 15.03 -23.33
C SER A 323 -1.41 13.93 -23.57
N PHE A 324 -1.12 13.12 -22.56
CA PHE A 324 -0.21 11.99 -22.67
C PHE A 324 -0.52 10.94 -21.60
N GLN A 325 0.00 9.72 -21.77
CA GLN A 325 -0.01 8.73 -20.70
C GLN A 325 1.32 8.79 -19.96
N ALA A 326 1.27 8.60 -18.63
CA ALA A 326 2.45 8.65 -17.79
C ALA A 326 2.51 7.45 -16.84
N GLN A 327 3.69 6.89 -16.65
CA GLN A 327 3.94 5.92 -15.58
C GLN A 327 4.15 6.67 -14.25
N ILE A 328 3.53 6.20 -13.18
CA ILE A 328 3.79 6.67 -11.82
C ILE A 328 4.94 5.84 -11.24
N ASP A 329 6.10 6.47 -11.06
CA ASP A 329 7.33 5.75 -10.76
C ASP A 329 8.12 6.36 -9.61
N SER A 330 8.10 5.73 -8.43
CA SER A 330 8.96 6.10 -7.32
C SER A 330 10.41 5.64 -7.51
N GLY A 331 10.70 4.71 -8.41
CA GLY A 331 12.07 4.31 -8.76
C GLY A 331 12.81 5.36 -9.60
N THR A 332 12.12 6.44 -9.99
CA THR A 332 12.66 7.55 -10.77
C THR A 332 12.55 8.86 -9.98
N SER A 333 13.67 9.56 -9.80
CA SER A 333 13.75 10.77 -8.98
C SER A 333 13.00 11.96 -9.59
N PHE A 334 13.05 12.11 -10.92
CA PHE A 334 12.49 13.28 -11.63
C PHE A 334 11.40 12.91 -12.63
N THR A 335 10.58 13.89 -12.98
CA THR A 335 9.49 13.75 -13.93
C THR A 335 9.99 13.96 -15.37
N PHE A 336 9.57 13.07 -16.26
CA PHE A 336 9.89 13.10 -17.69
C PHE A 336 8.62 13.32 -18.50
N LEU A 337 8.65 14.27 -19.44
CA LEU A 337 7.53 14.54 -20.33
C LEU A 337 7.87 14.12 -21.77
N PRO A 338 6.91 13.59 -22.55
CA PRO A 338 7.10 13.36 -23.99
C PRO A 338 7.56 14.63 -24.68
N ASP A 339 8.44 14.50 -25.69
CA ASP A 339 9.16 15.62 -26.32
C ASP A 339 8.26 16.82 -26.71
N GLU A 340 7.13 16.56 -27.37
CA GLU A 340 6.20 17.61 -27.80
C GLU A 340 5.46 18.29 -26.62
N VAL A 341 5.20 17.55 -25.55
CA VAL A 341 4.61 18.11 -24.31
C VAL A 341 5.66 18.91 -23.56
N TYR A 342 6.88 18.36 -23.44
CA TYR A 342 8.02 19.01 -22.81
C TYR A 342 8.26 20.40 -23.40
N LYS A 343 8.43 20.49 -24.72
CA LYS A 343 8.66 21.76 -25.44
C LYS A 343 7.60 22.82 -25.14
N LYS A 344 6.31 22.43 -25.09
CA LYS A 344 5.20 23.36 -24.82
C LYS A 344 5.19 23.81 -23.36
N VAL A 345 5.38 22.87 -22.43
CA VAL A 345 5.42 23.16 -20.99
C VAL A 345 6.57 24.09 -20.65
N THR A 346 7.77 23.80 -21.15
CA THR A 346 8.95 24.61 -20.85
C THR A 346 8.90 25.98 -21.50
N ALA A 347 8.37 26.09 -22.74
CA ALA A 347 8.18 27.38 -23.39
C ALA A 347 7.17 28.28 -22.64
N GLU A 348 6.05 27.73 -22.17
CA GLU A 348 5.09 28.51 -21.39
C GLU A 348 5.63 28.87 -20.01
N PHE A 349 6.39 27.96 -19.37
CA PHE A 349 7.07 28.25 -18.10
C PHE A 349 8.08 29.37 -18.26
N GLU A 350 8.96 29.31 -19.27
CA GLU A 350 9.93 30.36 -19.58
C GLU A 350 9.25 31.71 -19.88
N ARG A 351 8.10 31.70 -20.57
CA ARG A 351 7.33 32.91 -20.86
C ARG A 351 6.79 33.60 -19.60
N GLN A 352 6.47 32.84 -18.55
CA GLN A 352 5.90 33.37 -17.31
C GLN A 352 6.95 33.66 -16.24
N VAL A 353 8.10 33.00 -16.28
CA VAL A 353 9.19 33.25 -15.33
C VAL A 353 9.82 34.61 -15.59
N ASN A 354 9.78 35.48 -14.58
CA ASN A 354 10.44 36.79 -14.61
C ASN A 354 11.86 36.71 -14.02
N SER A 355 12.73 35.89 -14.63
CA SER A 355 14.14 35.76 -14.21
C SER A 355 15.06 35.50 -15.41
N THR A 356 16.33 35.86 -15.26
CA THR A 356 17.37 35.63 -16.27
C THR A 356 17.64 34.13 -16.42
N ARG A 357 17.49 33.61 -17.63
CA ARG A 357 17.87 32.22 -17.95
C ARG A 357 19.39 32.07 -17.96
N LEU A 358 19.86 31.01 -17.32
CA LEU A 358 21.26 30.63 -17.24
C LEU A 358 21.61 29.64 -18.36
N SER A 359 22.87 29.66 -18.81
CA SER A 359 23.40 28.65 -19.74
C SER A 359 23.46 27.28 -19.06
N THR A 360 22.86 26.27 -19.67
CA THR A 360 22.67 24.93 -19.07
C THR A 360 23.59 23.85 -19.64
N LYS A 361 24.66 24.19 -20.37
CA LYS A 361 25.59 23.20 -20.93
C LYS A 361 26.13 22.25 -19.84
N GLY A 362 25.76 20.98 -19.93
CA GLY A 362 26.20 19.91 -19.01
C GLY A 362 25.37 19.76 -17.72
N PHE A 363 24.21 20.43 -17.60
CA PHE A 363 23.29 20.25 -16.47
C PHE A 363 22.14 19.30 -16.81
N LEU A 364 21.55 18.69 -15.78
CA LEU A 364 20.39 17.79 -15.91
C LEU A 364 19.12 18.47 -16.46
N TRP A 365 18.99 19.80 -16.33
CA TRP A 365 17.81 20.55 -16.76
C TRP A 365 18.16 21.68 -17.72
N ASP A 366 17.36 21.83 -18.78
CA ASP A 366 17.53 22.83 -19.83
C ASP A 366 17.07 24.25 -19.44
N TYR A 367 16.25 24.36 -18.39
CA TYR A 367 15.58 25.60 -17.99
C TYR A 367 15.93 25.97 -16.56
N CYS A 368 17.05 26.67 -16.41
CA CYS A 368 17.57 27.18 -15.14
C CYS A 368 17.62 28.70 -15.13
N TYR A 369 17.41 29.31 -13.96
CA TYR A 369 17.28 30.75 -13.79
C TYR A 369 18.01 31.21 -12.54
N GLU A 370 18.46 32.47 -12.54
CA GLU A 370 18.96 33.13 -11.33
C GLU A 370 17.88 33.22 -10.26
N ALA A 371 18.24 32.96 -9.01
CA ALA A 371 17.33 33.09 -7.88
C ALA A 371 17.50 34.45 -7.17
N SER A 372 16.40 34.99 -6.68
CA SER A 372 16.35 36.02 -5.63
C SER A 372 15.07 35.82 -4.82
N SER A 373 15.02 36.32 -3.57
CA SER A 373 13.87 36.10 -2.69
C SER A 373 12.53 36.53 -3.30
N GLU A 374 12.51 37.64 -4.04
CA GLU A 374 11.34 38.13 -4.77
C GLU A 374 10.98 37.24 -5.98
N ARG A 375 12.00 36.72 -6.68
CA ARG A 375 11.81 35.86 -7.87
C ARG A 375 11.30 34.47 -7.49
N LEU A 376 11.69 33.92 -6.34
CA LEU A 376 11.19 32.63 -5.84
C LEU A 376 9.68 32.65 -5.55
N LEU A 377 9.12 33.83 -5.19
CA LEU A 377 7.68 34.00 -4.97
C LEU A 377 6.86 34.07 -6.27
N SER A 378 7.51 34.24 -7.42
CA SER A 378 6.85 34.37 -8.74
C SER A 378 7.04 33.16 -9.66
N ILE A 379 7.49 32.02 -9.11
CA ILE A 379 7.57 30.76 -9.87
C ILE A 379 6.15 30.34 -10.27
N PRO A 380 5.84 30.18 -11.57
CA PRO A 380 4.51 29.79 -12.00
C PRO A 380 4.21 28.36 -11.54
N SER A 381 2.98 28.14 -11.10
CA SER A 381 2.51 26.80 -10.69
C SER A 381 2.50 25.84 -11.87
N VAL A 382 2.73 24.56 -11.61
CA VAL A 382 2.56 23.49 -12.59
C VAL A 382 1.42 22.60 -12.13
N VAL A 383 0.43 22.39 -12.98
CA VAL A 383 -0.76 21.58 -12.68
C VAL A 383 -0.98 20.55 -13.78
N LEU A 384 -1.14 19.29 -13.40
CA LEU A 384 -1.58 18.22 -14.29
C LEU A 384 -3.09 18.02 -14.12
N MET A 385 -3.82 18.05 -15.22
CA MET A 385 -5.27 17.82 -15.23
C MET A 385 -5.57 16.36 -15.57
N PHE A 386 -6.47 15.75 -14.80
CA PHE A 386 -6.87 14.35 -14.91
C PHE A 386 -8.38 14.19 -15.06
N ALA A 387 -8.80 13.12 -15.73
CA ALA A 387 -10.20 12.80 -15.91
C ALA A 387 -10.80 12.08 -14.68
N PRO A 388 -12.08 12.34 -14.32
CA PRO A 388 -12.88 13.52 -14.67
C PRO A 388 -12.60 14.67 -13.68
N ASN A 389 -12.22 15.86 -14.15
CA ASN A 389 -12.08 17.08 -13.35
C ASN A 389 -11.22 16.97 -12.06
N ASN A 390 -10.21 16.08 -12.05
CA ASN A 390 -9.25 16.02 -10.97
C ASN A 390 -8.02 16.86 -11.34
N SER A 391 -7.45 17.59 -10.38
CA SER A 391 -6.23 18.36 -10.60
C SER A 391 -5.12 17.93 -9.64
N PHE A 392 -3.92 17.83 -10.18
CA PHE A 392 -2.71 17.53 -9.44
C PHE A 392 -1.80 18.74 -9.50
N VAL A 393 -1.75 19.50 -8.41
CA VAL A 393 -0.90 20.70 -8.31
C VAL A 393 0.49 20.27 -7.83
N VAL A 394 1.49 20.40 -8.68
CA VAL A 394 2.88 20.06 -8.31
C VAL A 394 3.35 21.02 -7.21
N ARG A 395 3.79 20.47 -6.07
CA ARG A 395 4.20 21.29 -4.91
C ARG A 395 5.46 22.09 -5.23
N ASN A 396 6.50 21.39 -5.66
CA ASN A 396 7.80 21.97 -5.99
C ASN A 396 8.18 21.57 -7.42
N PRO A 397 7.77 22.37 -8.43
CA PRO A 397 8.12 22.09 -9.81
C PRO A 397 9.59 22.37 -10.12
N THR A 398 10.33 22.98 -9.19
CA THR A 398 11.72 23.40 -9.39
C THR A 398 12.67 22.67 -8.44
N PHE A 399 13.92 22.53 -8.89
CA PHE A 399 15.04 22.13 -8.06
C PHE A 399 15.85 23.37 -7.69
N LEU A 400 16.12 23.55 -6.40
CA LEU A 400 16.83 24.71 -5.86
C LEU A 400 18.31 24.37 -5.65
N PHE A 401 19.18 25.29 -6.02
CA PHE A 401 20.61 25.20 -5.73
C PHE A 401 20.98 26.28 -4.71
N TYR A 402 21.84 25.89 -3.78
CA TYR A 402 22.26 26.74 -2.68
C TYR A 402 23.74 27.11 -2.82
N ASP A 403 24.07 28.34 -2.45
CA ASP A 403 25.44 28.80 -2.21
C ASP A 403 25.54 29.40 -0.78
N ASN A 404 26.69 30.01 -0.47
CA ASN A 404 26.94 30.62 0.84
C ASN A 404 25.99 31.78 1.19
N GLN A 405 25.24 32.32 0.23
CA GLN A 405 24.31 33.46 0.38
C GLN A 405 22.84 33.02 0.35
N GLY A 406 22.56 31.73 0.15
CA GLY A 406 21.21 31.17 0.10
C GLY A 406 20.92 30.50 -1.25
N VAL A 407 19.69 30.62 -1.75
CA VAL A 407 19.33 30.05 -3.05
C VAL A 407 19.97 30.89 -4.16
N SER A 408 20.87 30.29 -4.94
CA SER A 408 21.61 30.97 -6.01
C SER A 408 20.92 30.86 -7.37
N ARG A 409 20.31 29.70 -7.63
CA ARG A 409 19.60 29.40 -8.88
C ARG A 409 18.54 28.35 -8.66
N PHE A 410 17.56 28.32 -9.55
CA PHE A 410 16.55 27.26 -9.60
C PHE A 410 16.39 26.75 -11.03
N CYS A 411 16.07 25.47 -11.18
CA CYS A 411 15.77 24.86 -12.47
C CYS A 411 14.38 24.25 -12.46
N LEU A 412 13.66 24.30 -13.57
CA LEU A 412 12.43 23.52 -13.74
C LEU A 412 12.80 22.03 -13.72
N ALA A 413 12.33 21.29 -12.72
CA ALA A 413 12.72 19.91 -12.43
C ALA A 413 11.98 18.90 -13.31
N ILE A 414 11.96 19.15 -14.61
CA ILE A 414 11.31 18.33 -15.63
C ILE A 414 12.32 18.02 -16.72
N GLN A 415 12.38 16.76 -17.13
CA GLN A 415 13.24 16.28 -18.21
C GLN A 415 12.43 15.81 -19.40
N ARG A 416 13.12 15.61 -20.52
CA ARG A 416 12.53 15.08 -21.76
C ARG A 416 12.58 13.57 -21.73
N ALA A 417 11.45 12.91 -21.96
CA ALA A 417 11.39 11.47 -22.14
C ALA A 417 11.94 11.08 -23.53
N GLU A 418 12.60 9.92 -23.63
CA GLU A 418 13.06 9.40 -24.93
C GLU A 418 11.92 8.70 -25.70
N GLY A 419 10.81 8.38 -25.02
CA GLY A 419 9.65 7.70 -25.59
C GLY A 419 8.38 8.56 -25.67
N ASN A 420 7.28 7.91 -26.08
CA ASN A 420 5.97 8.55 -26.24
C ASN A 420 5.16 8.67 -24.92
N PHE A 421 5.64 8.03 -23.86
CA PHE A 421 5.05 8.06 -22.53
C PHE A 421 5.87 8.94 -21.61
N GLY A 422 5.19 9.62 -20.68
CA GLY A 422 5.86 10.36 -19.61
C GLY A 422 6.12 9.47 -18.39
N ILE A 423 6.87 10.02 -17.44
CA ILE A 423 7.08 9.44 -16.12
C ILE A 423 6.79 10.54 -15.10
N ILE A 424 5.89 10.29 -14.15
CA ILE A 424 5.70 11.13 -12.97
C ILE A 424 6.57 10.52 -11.88
N GLY A 425 7.72 11.16 -11.64
CA GLY A 425 8.73 10.72 -10.68
C GLY A 425 8.46 11.22 -9.26
N GLN A 426 9.35 10.86 -8.33
CA GLN A 426 9.23 11.23 -6.91
C GLN A 426 9.10 12.73 -6.68
N ASN A 427 9.82 13.56 -7.44
CA ASN A 427 9.74 15.01 -7.32
C ASN A 427 8.32 15.57 -7.44
N PHE A 428 7.44 14.93 -8.20
CA PHE A 428 6.04 15.33 -8.31
C PHE A 428 5.16 14.69 -7.24
N MET A 429 5.57 13.55 -6.67
CA MET A 429 4.86 12.87 -5.58
C MET A 429 5.03 13.57 -4.22
N MET A 430 6.08 14.39 -4.05
CA MET A 430 6.36 15.12 -2.81
C MET A 430 5.21 16.01 -2.34
N GLY A 431 4.96 16.03 -1.03
CA GLY A 431 3.89 16.79 -0.37
C GLY A 431 2.49 16.17 -0.51
N TYR A 432 2.41 14.94 -1.02
CA TYR A 432 1.19 14.18 -1.15
C TYR A 432 1.31 12.80 -0.51
N ARG A 433 0.20 12.33 0.07
CA ARG A 433 -0.03 10.89 0.25
C ARG A 433 -0.55 10.35 -1.08
N ILE A 434 0.30 9.62 -1.78
CA ILE A 434 -0.02 8.94 -3.04
C ILE A 434 -0.47 7.53 -2.71
N VAL A 435 -1.64 7.14 -3.20
CA VAL A 435 -2.31 5.88 -2.89
C VAL A 435 -2.43 5.06 -4.17
N PHE A 436 -1.82 3.89 -4.15
CA PHE A 436 -1.92 2.89 -5.21
C PHE A 436 -3.03 1.91 -4.84
N ASP A 437 -4.26 2.21 -5.24
CA ASP A 437 -5.42 1.35 -5.01
C ASP A 437 -5.50 0.30 -6.11
N ARG A 438 -4.72 -0.78 -5.96
CA ARG A 438 -4.57 -1.87 -6.93
C ARG A 438 -5.83 -2.72 -7.02
N GLU A 439 -6.65 -2.76 -5.96
CA GLU A 439 -7.95 -3.43 -5.93
C GLU A 439 -8.96 -2.74 -6.86
N ASN A 440 -8.99 -1.40 -6.85
CA ASN A 440 -9.90 -0.62 -7.69
C ASN A 440 -9.23 -0.01 -8.93
N LEU A 441 -7.98 -0.40 -9.22
CA LEU A 441 -7.18 0.05 -10.35
C LEU A 441 -7.17 1.58 -10.52
N LYS A 442 -6.82 2.32 -9.46
CA LYS A 442 -6.73 3.78 -9.49
C LYS A 442 -5.58 4.32 -8.66
N LEU A 443 -5.08 5.48 -9.07
CA LEU A 443 -4.19 6.31 -8.27
C LEU A 443 -5.02 7.32 -7.48
N GLY A 444 -4.82 7.43 -6.17
CA GLY A 444 -5.37 8.48 -5.32
C GLY A 444 -4.28 9.43 -4.82
N TRP A 445 -4.62 10.69 -4.58
CA TRP A 445 -3.73 11.62 -3.92
C TRP A 445 -4.47 12.59 -3.01
N SER A 446 -3.82 12.94 -1.91
CA SER A 446 -4.27 13.97 -0.97
C SER A 446 -3.07 14.68 -0.37
N ARG A 447 -3.19 15.99 -0.08
CA ARG A 447 -2.09 16.74 0.52
C ARG A 447 -1.72 16.13 1.87
N SER A 448 -0.42 15.99 2.13
CA SER A 448 0.08 15.42 3.36
C SER A 448 1.48 15.96 3.66
N ASN A 449 1.76 16.16 4.94
CA ASN A 449 3.11 16.39 5.49
C ASN A 449 3.71 15.09 6.02
N CYS A 450 3.23 13.96 5.50
CA CYS A 450 3.65 12.62 5.83
C CYS A 450 3.50 12.27 7.32
N GLN A 451 2.59 12.87 8.08
CA GLN A 451 2.35 12.48 9.48
C GLN A 451 1.98 10.99 9.62
N ASP A 452 2.23 10.44 10.81
CA ASP A 452 1.95 9.03 11.08
C ASP A 452 0.43 8.77 11.01
N LEU A 453 0.03 7.79 10.20
CA LEU A 453 -1.37 7.39 10.11
C LEU A 453 -1.85 6.63 11.35
N SER A 454 -0.92 6.17 12.20
CA SER A 454 -1.24 5.58 13.50
C SER A 454 -1.64 6.61 14.55
N ASP A 455 -1.39 7.90 14.31
CA ASP A 455 -1.93 8.99 15.11
C ASP A 455 -3.32 9.34 14.56
N GLY A 456 -4.38 8.70 15.08
CA GLY A 456 -5.79 8.93 14.73
C GLY A 456 -6.33 10.34 15.01
N LYS A 457 -5.51 11.40 14.95
CA LYS A 457 -5.98 12.77 14.86
C LYS A 457 -6.46 13.01 13.44
N ALA A 458 -7.77 13.18 13.29
CA ALA A 458 -8.39 13.70 12.09
C ALA A 458 -7.60 14.91 11.58
N MET A 459 -6.84 14.72 10.50
CA MET A 459 -6.20 15.81 9.79
C MET A 459 -7.34 16.74 9.30
N PRO A 460 -7.29 18.06 9.55
CA PRO A 460 -8.41 18.93 9.23
C PRO A 460 -8.77 18.80 7.75
N LEU A 461 -10.04 18.52 7.47
CA LEU A 461 -10.61 18.46 6.11
C LEU A 461 -10.64 19.85 5.42
N THR A 462 -9.94 20.85 5.97
CA THR A 462 -9.95 22.24 5.50
C THR A 462 -8.53 22.79 5.46
N PRO A 463 -8.11 23.47 4.37
CA PRO A 463 -6.87 24.25 4.36
C PRO A 463 -6.87 25.28 5.50
N PRO A 464 -5.71 25.67 6.04
CA PRO A 464 -5.59 26.81 6.94
C PRO A 464 -6.25 28.05 6.32
N ALA A 465 -6.93 28.85 7.14
CA ALA A 465 -7.72 30.01 6.70
C ALA A 465 -6.92 31.12 5.98
N HIS A 466 -5.60 30.99 5.86
CA HIS A 466 -4.72 31.94 5.19
C HIS A 466 -4.51 31.68 3.68
N ASP A 467 -5.01 30.56 3.13
CA ASP A 467 -4.77 30.19 1.73
C ASP A 467 -6.07 30.12 0.90
N ARG A 468 -6.91 31.16 0.97
CA ARG A 468 -7.89 31.40 -0.10
C ARG A 468 -7.24 32.27 -1.18
N PRO A 469 -7.33 31.91 -2.47
CA PRO A 469 -7.03 32.86 -3.53
C PRO A 469 -7.98 34.06 -3.38
N GLU A 470 -7.42 35.27 -3.27
CA GLU A 470 -8.15 36.52 -3.52
C GLU A 470 -8.48 36.58 -5.01
N ASN A 471 -9.53 35.85 -5.44
CA ASN A 471 -10.40 36.14 -6.59
C ASN A 471 -11.17 34.88 -6.99
N PRO A 472 -12.48 34.80 -6.68
CA PRO A 472 -13.39 34.01 -7.50
C PRO A 472 -13.64 34.75 -8.82
N LEU A 473 -13.32 34.12 -9.95
CA LEU A 473 -13.78 34.56 -11.28
C LEU A 473 -15.32 34.69 -11.28
N PRO A 474 -15.88 35.66 -12.04
CA PRO A 474 -17.27 36.07 -11.90
C PRO A 474 -18.22 35.03 -12.49
N THR A 475 -19.07 34.47 -11.63
CA THR A 475 -20.20 33.64 -12.06
C THR A 475 -21.37 34.56 -12.37
N ASN A 476 -21.56 34.89 -13.64
CA ASN A 476 -22.83 35.40 -14.13
C ASN A 476 -23.13 34.69 -15.45
N GLU A 477 -23.93 33.63 -15.37
CA GLU A 477 -25.05 33.44 -16.28
C GLU A 477 -26.08 32.51 -15.64
N GLN A 478 -27.14 33.14 -15.16
CA GLN A 478 -28.41 32.51 -14.83
C GLN A 478 -29.02 31.88 -16.07
N GLN A 479 -29.39 30.61 -15.99
CA GLN A 479 -30.58 30.12 -16.68
C GLN A 479 -31.49 29.39 -15.69
N SER A 480 -32.62 30.03 -15.48
CA SER A 480 -33.74 29.63 -14.64
C SER A 480 -34.68 28.68 -15.39
N THR A 481 -35.43 27.90 -14.60
CA THR A 481 -36.83 27.41 -14.73
C THR A 481 -36.98 25.89 -14.48
N PRO A 482 -38.17 25.39 -14.08
CA PRO A 482 -38.52 25.25 -12.67
C PRO A 482 -39.17 23.89 -12.33
N THR A 483 -39.59 23.74 -11.07
CA THR A 483 -40.56 22.73 -10.55
C THR A 483 -40.04 21.31 -10.27
N GLY A 484 -39.97 20.97 -8.98
CA GLY A 484 -39.80 19.61 -8.48
C GLY A 484 -39.82 19.61 -6.97
N ARG A 485 -41.00 19.37 -6.38
CA ARG A 485 -41.27 19.35 -4.93
C ARG A 485 -40.31 18.41 -4.19
N ALA A 486 -39.67 18.93 -3.16
CA ALA A 486 -38.96 18.14 -2.15
C ALA A 486 -39.94 17.30 -1.32
N VAL A 487 -39.63 16.02 -1.12
CA VAL A 487 -40.29 15.13 -0.16
C VAL A 487 -39.28 14.77 0.93
N ALA A 488 -39.67 15.02 2.17
CA ALA A 488 -38.92 14.75 3.39
C ALA A 488 -38.90 13.23 3.74
N PRO A 489 -37.94 12.77 4.57
CA PRO A 489 -37.76 11.34 4.87
C PRO A 489 -38.81 10.81 5.85
N ALA A 490 -39.28 9.59 5.62
CA ALA A 490 -40.26 8.93 6.49
C ALA A 490 -39.61 8.28 7.72
N VAL A 491 -40.27 8.48 8.86
CA VAL A 491 -39.95 8.05 10.22
C VAL A 491 -40.36 6.59 10.47
N ALA A 492 -39.60 5.91 11.32
CA ALA A 492 -39.78 4.55 11.80
C ALA A 492 -41.13 4.32 12.52
N GLY A 493 -41.83 3.24 12.15
CA GLY A 493 -43.04 2.74 12.81
C GLY A 493 -42.79 1.51 13.68
N ARG A 494 -43.33 1.54 14.90
CA ARG A 494 -43.26 0.49 15.95
C ARG A 494 -44.05 -0.78 15.62
N ALA A 495 -43.63 -1.86 16.26
CA ALA A 495 -44.22 -3.19 16.30
C ALA A 495 -45.61 -3.27 16.97
N PRO A 496 -46.39 -4.33 16.69
CA PRO A 496 -47.44 -4.83 17.55
C PRO A 496 -47.06 -6.13 18.30
N SER A 497 -47.86 -6.41 19.31
CA SER A 497 -47.63 -7.27 20.47
C SER A 497 -48.34 -8.63 20.42
N LYS A 498 -47.56 -9.71 20.66
CA LYS A 498 -47.92 -10.92 21.46
C LYS A 498 -48.96 -11.93 20.89
N PRO A 499 -49.05 -13.19 21.42
CA PRO A 499 -48.26 -14.33 20.92
C PRO A 499 -49.12 -15.58 20.61
N SER A 500 -48.53 -16.62 19.99
CA SER A 500 -49.00 -18.00 20.18
C SER A 500 -47.88 -19.02 20.05
N SER A 501 -48.02 -20.02 20.91
CA SER A 501 -47.08 -20.99 21.44
C SER A 501 -46.96 -22.26 20.60
N ALA A 502 -45.74 -22.78 20.48
CA ALA A 502 -45.46 -24.22 20.49
C ALA A 502 -44.00 -24.44 20.93
N SER A 503 -43.84 -25.36 21.88
CA SER A 503 -42.67 -25.61 22.72
C SER A 503 -41.50 -26.29 22.01
N PRO A 504 -40.27 -26.11 22.53
CA PRO A 504 -39.31 -27.20 22.62
C PRO A 504 -38.96 -27.52 24.08
N LEU A 505 -38.87 -28.82 24.35
CA LEU A 505 -38.45 -29.41 25.62
C LEU A 505 -37.03 -28.97 26.03
N LEU A 506 -36.94 -28.64 27.33
CA LEU A 506 -35.86 -28.96 28.28
C LEU A 506 -34.39 -28.70 27.88
N SER A 507 -33.87 -27.59 28.40
CA SER A 507 -32.60 -27.59 29.14
C SER A 507 -32.53 -26.35 30.05
N ALA A 508 -33.04 -26.46 31.27
CA ALA A 508 -32.62 -25.65 32.41
C ALA A 508 -31.61 -26.50 33.21
N PRO A 509 -30.45 -25.93 33.60
CA PRO A 509 -30.38 -25.42 34.96
C PRO A 509 -29.41 -24.23 35.12
N HIS A 510 -29.88 -23.00 34.87
CA HIS A 510 -29.18 -21.80 35.37
C HIS A 510 -29.98 -21.03 36.43
N PHE A 511 -31.28 -21.30 36.58
CA PHE A 511 -32.14 -20.60 37.55
C PHE A 511 -32.16 -21.19 38.97
N LEU A 512 -31.70 -22.44 39.16
CA LEU A 512 -31.57 -23.02 40.52
C LEU A 512 -30.27 -22.60 41.23
N ARG A 513 -29.20 -22.29 40.49
CA ARG A 513 -27.87 -21.93 41.07
C ARG A 513 -27.80 -20.49 41.61
N MET A 514 -28.61 -19.57 41.11
CA MET A 514 -28.65 -18.17 41.61
C MET A 514 -29.37 -17.99 42.95
N ARG A 515 -30.10 -19.00 43.45
CA ARG A 515 -30.78 -18.93 44.77
C ARG A 515 -30.01 -19.58 45.92
N LEU A 516 -28.96 -20.35 45.64
CA LEU A 516 -28.14 -21.03 46.67
C LEU A 516 -26.97 -20.16 47.16
N LEU A 517 -26.48 -19.24 46.33
CA LEU A 517 -25.38 -18.34 46.70
C LEU A 517 -25.70 -17.40 47.89
N PRO A 518 -26.90 -16.76 47.95
CA PRO A 518 -27.27 -15.91 49.09
C PRO A 518 -27.44 -16.72 50.38
N LEU A 519 -27.92 -17.97 50.29
CA LEU A 519 -28.15 -18.84 51.44
C LEU A 519 -26.81 -19.34 52.04
N LEU A 520 -25.83 -19.67 51.19
CA LEU A 520 -24.47 -20.03 51.63
C LEU A 520 -23.73 -18.83 52.25
N LEU A 521 -23.90 -17.64 51.70
CA LEU A 521 -23.36 -16.40 52.30
C LEU A 521 -23.98 -16.10 53.67
N LEU A 522 -25.30 -16.34 53.84
CA LEU A 522 -25.98 -16.17 55.13
C LEU A 522 -25.47 -17.16 56.18
N ILE A 523 -25.24 -18.42 55.80
CA ILE A 523 -24.72 -19.47 56.70
C ILE A 523 -23.26 -19.18 57.09
N CYS A 524 -22.44 -18.68 56.16
CA CYS A 524 -21.07 -18.25 56.47
C CYS A 524 -21.04 -17.05 57.43
N LEU A 525 -21.96 -16.08 57.29
CA LEU A 525 -22.06 -14.93 58.20
C LEU A 525 -22.51 -15.33 59.61
N PHE A 526 -23.45 -16.29 59.74
CA PHE A 526 -23.87 -16.82 61.04
C PHE A 526 -22.78 -17.64 61.75
N LEU A 527 -21.96 -18.40 61.01
CA LEU A 527 -20.84 -19.17 61.56
C LEU A 527 -19.59 -18.33 61.89
N SER A 528 -19.55 -17.07 61.46
CA SER A 528 -18.51 -16.10 61.84
C SER A 528 -18.88 -15.24 63.05
N ALA A 529 -20.15 -15.27 63.50
CA ALA A 529 -20.65 -14.51 64.65
C ALA A 529 -20.80 -15.35 65.94
N ILE A 530 -20.34 -16.62 65.93
CA ILE A 530 -20.26 -17.52 67.09
C ILE A 530 -18.81 -17.92 67.33
#